data_AF-A6LT89-F1
#
_entry.id   AF-A6LT89-F1
#
_cell.length_a   1.000
_cell.length_b   1.000
_cell.length_c   1.000
_cell.angle_alpha   90.00
_cell.angle_beta   90.00
_cell.angle_gamma   90.00
#
_symmetry.space_group_name_H-M   'P 1'
#
loop_
_entity.id
_entity.type
_entity.pdbx_description
1 polymer ?
#
loop_
_entity_poly.entity_id
_entity_poly.type
_entity_poly.pdbx_seq_one_letter_code
_entity_poly.pdbx_strand_id
1 'polypeptide(L)'
;MNKISDNNMINFFYNALPSLEVLFDEDVSMALTDTKQYLYTKYSPKLELNTNKGDIIPEGGAIIEVLRTGNTMIKVVPEHVYGTAFKSFAIPIKEEGKVVGVFVVGKSLERKNAVMSITKNLTETLSQISITINEVAKDVQELATMNEELLLETKETNEKTKDTDNIVTFIQGISSQTNLLGLNAAIEAARAGDAGRGFNVVAQEIRKLSNSSNESIKQIDSVIKHISTSINSINDGLIKSNDVSQGQSAALEEIAASIAELNSTAKKLGELAENL
;
A
#
# COMPACT_ATOMS: atom_id res chain seq x y z
N MET A 1 37.50 45.89 -20.35
CA MET A 1 37.79 44.69 -19.53
C MET A 1 38.31 45.15 -18.20
N ASN A 2 37.71 44.68 -17.10
CA ASN A 2 38.25 44.92 -15.76
C ASN A 2 39.52 44.07 -15.59
N LYS A 3 40.55 44.65 -14.95
CA LYS A 3 41.86 44.02 -14.75
C LYS A 3 42.01 43.65 -13.27
N ILE A 4 42.25 42.38 -12.98
CA ILE A 4 42.47 41.85 -11.62
C ILE A 4 43.83 41.18 -11.44
N SER A 5 44.56 40.95 -12.54
CA SER A 5 45.90 40.36 -12.60
C SER A 5 46.66 40.91 -13.79
N ASP A 6 47.98 40.78 -13.81
CA ASP A 6 48.80 41.08 -14.99
C ASP A 6 48.68 40.02 -16.10
N ASN A 7 48.04 38.89 -15.79
CA ASN A 7 47.79 37.81 -16.74
C ASN A 7 46.52 38.03 -17.57
N ASN A 8 46.61 37.98 -18.90
CA ASN A 8 45.46 38.24 -19.78
C ASN A 8 44.40 37.14 -19.67
N MET A 9 44.81 35.88 -19.53
CA MET A 9 43.90 34.76 -19.40
C MET A 9 43.09 34.81 -18.10
N ILE A 10 43.72 35.16 -16.97
CA ILE A 10 43.01 35.35 -15.70
C ILE A 10 41.96 36.48 -15.82
N ASN A 11 42.33 37.59 -16.46
CA ASN A 11 41.38 38.69 -16.68
C ASN A 11 40.22 38.25 -17.60
N PHE A 12 40.47 37.40 -18.60
CA PHE A 12 39.42 36.84 -19.44
C PHE A 12 38.39 36.05 -18.61
N PHE A 13 38.85 35.10 -17.77
CA PHE A 13 37.97 34.35 -16.88
C PHE A 13 37.21 35.26 -15.91
N TYR A 14 37.89 36.25 -15.33
CA TYR A 14 37.24 37.21 -14.43
C TYR A 14 36.10 37.98 -15.10
N ASN A 15 36.31 38.47 -16.33
CA ASN A 15 35.28 39.20 -17.07
C ASN A 15 34.12 38.28 -17.52
N ALA A 16 34.31 36.95 -17.54
CA ALA A 16 33.26 35.98 -17.83
C ALA A 16 32.41 35.61 -16.59
N LEU A 17 32.91 35.86 -15.36
CA LEU A 17 32.21 35.50 -14.12
C LEU A 17 30.78 36.05 -14.02
N PRO A 18 30.47 37.32 -14.38
CA PRO A 18 29.10 37.82 -14.33
C PRO A 18 28.13 37.03 -15.21
N SER A 19 28.59 36.53 -16.36
CA SER A 19 27.78 35.67 -17.22
C SER A 19 27.59 34.27 -16.63
N LEU A 20 28.62 33.72 -15.97
CA LEU A 20 28.52 32.45 -15.26
C LEU A 20 27.59 32.56 -14.03
N GLU A 21 27.60 33.69 -13.34
CA GLU A 21 26.66 33.98 -12.24
C GLU A 21 25.20 33.97 -12.74
N VAL A 22 24.92 34.59 -13.88
CA VAL A 22 23.57 34.55 -14.47
C VAL A 22 23.19 33.14 -14.93
N LEU A 23 24.15 32.36 -15.44
CA LEU A 23 23.89 31.01 -15.95
C LEU A 23 23.68 29.97 -14.85
N PHE A 24 24.42 30.08 -13.75
CA PHE A 24 24.39 29.10 -12.66
C PHE A 24 23.65 29.57 -11.41
N ASP A 25 23.21 30.83 -11.38
CA ASP A 25 22.46 31.44 -10.27
C ASP A 25 23.11 31.12 -8.91
N GLU A 26 22.33 30.78 -7.89
CA GLU A 26 22.81 30.36 -6.57
C GLU A 26 23.12 28.85 -6.48
N ASP A 27 23.30 28.13 -7.60
CA ASP A 27 23.53 26.68 -7.56
C ASP A 27 25.01 26.30 -7.44
N VAL A 28 25.93 27.25 -7.65
CA VAL A 28 27.37 26.98 -7.57
C VAL A 28 28.13 28.07 -6.81
N SER A 29 29.18 27.65 -6.12
CA SER A 29 30.20 28.52 -5.56
C SER A 29 31.39 28.56 -6.50
N MET A 30 31.95 29.75 -6.74
CA MET A 30 33.04 29.95 -7.70
C MET A 30 34.22 30.65 -7.04
N ALA A 31 35.43 30.25 -7.42
CA ALA A 31 36.66 30.92 -7.04
C ALA A 31 37.62 30.98 -8.22
N LEU A 32 38.38 32.07 -8.29
CA LEU A 32 39.42 32.29 -9.27
C LEU A 32 40.72 32.59 -8.52
N THR A 33 41.79 31.86 -8.84
CA THR A 33 43.10 32.03 -8.18
C THR A 33 44.18 32.33 -9.21
N ASP A 34 45.26 32.99 -8.77
CA ASP A 34 46.56 32.89 -9.43
C ASP A 34 47.31 31.65 -8.90
N THR A 35 48.64 31.63 -9.02
CA THR A 35 49.48 30.54 -8.51
C THR A 35 49.76 30.61 -6.99
N LYS A 36 49.26 31.64 -6.29
CA LYS A 36 49.58 31.93 -4.88
C LYS A 36 48.36 32.19 -4.01
N GLN A 37 47.36 32.92 -4.51
CA GLN A 37 46.24 33.45 -3.73
C GLN A 37 44.91 33.46 -4.49
N TYR A 38 43.82 33.58 -3.75
CA TYR A 38 42.48 33.81 -4.28
C TYR A 38 42.34 35.24 -4.80
N LEU A 39 41.91 35.40 -6.05
CA LEU A 39 41.68 36.70 -6.69
C LEU A 39 40.21 37.11 -6.69
N TYR A 40 39.31 36.13 -6.69
CA TYR A 40 37.87 36.30 -6.60
C TYR A 40 37.24 35.08 -5.93
N THR A 41 36.24 35.31 -5.09
CA THR A 41 35.41 34.27 -4.49
C THR A 41 33.96 34.74 -4.47
N LYS A 42 33.04 33.79 -4.73
CA LYS A 42 31.61 33.97 -4.62
C LYS A 42 31.00 32.67 -4.20
N TYR A 43 30.23 32.70 -3.13
CA TYR A 43 29.57 31.53 -2.58
C TYR A 43 28.09 31.58 -2.87
N SER A 44 27.52 30.43 -3.19
CA SER A 44 26.09 30.25 -3.04
C SER A 44 25.73 30.13 -1.55
N PRO A 45 24.52 30.52 -1.14
CA PRO A 45 24.04 30.34 0.24
C PRO A 45 24.06 28.87 0.68
N LYS A 46 24.07 27.93 -0.27
CA LYS A 46 24.08 26.48 -0.02
C LYS A 46 25.49 25.91 0.11
N LEU A 47 26.53 26.68 -0.21
CA LEU A 47 27.91 26.22 -0.19
C LEU A 47 28.89 27.36 0.14
N GLU A 48 28.99 27.70 1.42
CA GLU A 48 29.96 28.66 1.92
C GLU A 48 31.31 27.98 2.20
N LEU A 49 32.37 28.36 1.48
CA LEU A 49 33.71 27.77 1.64
C LEU A 49 34.66 28.65 2.46
N ASN A 50 34.16 29.76 3.03
CA ASN A 50 34.87 30.62 3.97
C ASN A 50 36.27 31.11 3.53
N THR A 51 36.49 31.32 2.23
CA THR A 51 37.71 31.98 1.72
C THR A 51 37.42 33.32 1.08
N ASN A 52 38.32 34.28 1.27
CA ASN A 52 38.20 35.65 0.79
C ASN A 52 39.25 35.94 -0.28
N LYS A 53 39.00 36.99 -1.06
CA LYS A 53 40.02 37.56 -1.94
C LYS A 53 41.26 37.94 -1.13
N GLY A 54 42.43 37.47 -1.58
CA GLY A 54 43.73 37.69 -0.94
C GLY A 54 44.19 36.54 -0.05
N ASP A 55 43.33 35.57 0.26
CA ASP A 55 43.73 34.39 1.03
C ASP A 55 44.75 33.55 0.24
N ILE A 56 45.69 32.93 0.95
CA ILE A 56 46.72 32.07 0.35
C ILE A 56 46.09 30.71 0.01
N ILE A 57 46.49 30.14 -1.14
CA ILE A 57 46.05 28.80 -1.53
C ILE A 57 46.62 27.79 -0.53
N PRO A 58 45.78 26.98 0.16
CA PRO A 58 46.27 25.97 1.09
C PRO A 58 47.16 24.93 0.40
N GLU A 59 48.14 24.38 1.12
CA GLU A 59 49.03 23.32 0.57
C GLU A 59 48.33 21.98 0.29
N GLY A 60 47.03 21.87 0.61
CA GLY A 60 46.20 20.71 0.29
C GLY A 60 44.95 21.12 -0.49
N GLY A 61 44.40 20.17 -1.26
CA GLY A 61 43.13 20.35 -1.98
C GLY A 61 43.28 20.38 -3.49
N ALA A 62 42.15 20.55 -4.18
CA ALA A 62 42.09 20.41 -5.64
C ALA A 62 42.93 21.50 -6.37
N ILE A 63 43.03 22.71 -5.81
CA ILE A 63 43.70 23.85 -6.44
C ILE A 63 45.20 23.59 -6.62
N ILE A 64 45.89 23.23 -5.54
CA ILE A 64 47.36 23.01 -5.59
C ILE A 64 47.73 21.81 -6.46
N GLU A 65 46.87 20.79 -6.50
CA GLU A 65 47.09 19.61 -7.33
C GLU A 65 46.93 19.93 -8.82
N VAL A 66 45.97 20.78 -9.18
CA VAL A 66 45.82 21.31 -10.55
C VAL A 66 47.00 22.21 -10.93
N LEU A 67 47.47 23.07 -10.03
CA LEU A 67 48.66 23.90 -10.27
C LEU A 67 49.91 23.05 -10.55
N ARG A 68 50.06 21.91 -9.84
CA ARG A 68 51.20 20.99 -10.00
C ARG A 68 51.10 20.14 -11.26
N THR A 69 49.92 19.58 -11.55
CA THR A 69 49.74 18.60 -12.64
C THR A 69 49.37 19.25 -13.97
N GLY A 70 48.75 20.43 -13.93
CA GLY A 70 48.19 21.10 -15.10
C GLY A 70 46.98 20.39 -15.72
N ASN A 71 46.37 19.43 -15.03
CA ASN A 71 45.20 18.69 -15.48
C ASN A 71 43.95 19.11 -14.69
N THR A 72 42.78 19.06 -15.31
CA THR A 72 41.51 19.29 -14.62
C THR A 72 41.29 18.22 -13.55
N MET A 73 40.88 18.65 -12.36
CA MET A 73 40.56 17.78 -11.24
C MET A 73 39.08 17.90 -10.89
N ILE A 74 38.40 16.75 -10.78
CA ILE A 74 37.01 16.69 -10.31
C ILE A 74 36.98 15.77 -9.10
N LYS A 75 36.54 16.29 -7.95
CA LYS A 75 36.51 15.55 -6.69
C LYS A 75 35.24 15.82 -5.89
N VAL A 76 34.70 14.79 -5.25
CA VAL A 76 33.64 14.95 -4.26
C VAL A 76 34.28 15.30 -2.92
N VAL A 77 33.87 16.42 -2.35
CA VAL A 77 34.27 16.88 -1.03
C VAL A 77 33.15 16.51 -0.06
N PRO A 78 33.43 15.67 0.95
CA PRO A 78 32.43 15.23 1.92
C PRO A 78 32.02 16.35 2.89
N GLU A 79 30.85 16.20 3.50
CA GLU A 79 30.19 17.20 4.36
C GLU A 79 31.06 17.67 5.53
N HIS A 80 31.82 16.76 6.18
CA HIS A 80 32.63 17.10 7.35
C HIS A 80 33.76 18.12 7.10
N VAL A 81 34.08 18.45 5.83
CA VAL A 81 35.15 19.40 5.49
C VAL A 81 34.63 20.85 5.51
N TYR A 82 33.43 21.09 4.97
CA TYR A 82 32.89 22.44 4.78
C TYR A 82 31.41 22.59 5.24
N GLY A 83 30.84 21.59 5.92
CA GLY A 83 29.45 21.57 6.37
C GLY A 83 28.43 21.14 5.31
N THR A 84 28.81 21.13 4.03
CA THR A 84 27.97 20.67 2.91
C THR A 84 28.79 19.75 2.00
N ALA A 85 28.24 18.61 1.59
CA ALA A 85 28.88 17.77 0.57
C ALA A 85 28.73 18.40 -0.82
N PHE A 86 29.82 18.52 -1.58
CA PHE A 86 29.79 19.14 -2.90
C PHE A 86 30.77 18.48 -3.87
N LYS A 87 30.53 18.67 -5.17
CA LYS A 87 31.46 18.29 -6.22
C LYS A 87 32.28 19.51 -6.61
N SER A 88 33.59 19.42 -6.43
CA SER A 88 34.57 20.44 -6.80
C SER A 88 35.11 20.15 -8.20
N PHE A 89 35.08 21.16 -9.05
CA PHE A 89 35.66 21.18 -10.39
C PHE A 89 36.78 22.23 -10.38
N ALA A 90 38.03 21.78 -10.47
CA ALA A 90 39.19 22.65 -10.53
C ALA A 90 39.82 22.55 -11.92
N ILE A 91 39.77 23.66 -12.67
CA ILE A 91 40.17 23.75 -14.07
C ILE A 91 41.40 24.65 -14.17
N PRO A 92 42.52 24.17 -14.76
CA PRO A 92 43.73 24.97 -14.90
C PRO A 92 43.51 26.08 -15.93
N ILE A 93 43.93 27.29 -15.58
CA ILE A 93 44.01 28.43 -16.51
C ILE A 93 45.42 28.42 -17.08
N LYS A 94 45.55 28.32 -18.40
CA LYS A 94 46.84 28.21 -19.09
C LYS A 94 47.09 29.40 -20.00
N GLU A 95 48.30 29.93 -19.96
CA GLU A 95 48.82 30.92 -20.91
C GLU A 95 50.19 30.44 -21.40
N GLU A 96 50.39 30.39 -22.72
CA GLU A 96 51.63 29.88 -23.33
C GLU A 96 52.07 28.49 -22.83
N GLY A 97 51.10 27.62 -22.51
CA GLY A 97 51.35 26.25 -22.02
C GLY A 97 51.70 26.15 -20.53
N LYS A 98 51.81 27.26 -19.80
CA LYS A 98 52.02 27.29 -18.34
C LYS A 98 50.72 27.51 -17.60
N VAL A 99 50.55 26.84 -16.46
CA VAL A 99 49.40 27.08 -15.56
C VAL A 99 49.65 28.38 -14.82
N VAL A 100 48.77 29.36 -15.03
CA VAL A 100 48.88 30.72 -14.46
C VAL A 100 47.86 30.96 -13.35
N GLY A 101 46.86 30.08 -13.23
CA GLY A 101 45.83 30.15 -12.19
C GLY A 101 44.90 28.94 -12.27
N VAL A 102 43.90 28.91 -11.40
CA VAL A 102 42.87 27.86 -11.39
C VAL A 102 41.50 28.51 -11.28
N PHE A 103 40.56 28.04 -12.09
CA PHE A 103 39.14 28.33 -11.94
C PHE A 103 38.47 27.16 -11.23
N VAL A 104 37.82 27.44 -10.10
CA VAL A 104 37.20 26.42 -9.26
C VAL A 104 35.71 26.67 -9.17
N VAL A 105 34.93 25.62 -9.37
CA VAL A 105 33.49 25.61 -9.16
C VAL A 105 33.14 24.52 -8.14
N GLY A 106 32.39 24.85 -7.11
CA GLY A 106 31.79 23.90 -6.18
C GLY A 106 30.29 23.83 -6.42
N LYS A 107 29.76 22.63 -6.69
CA LYS A 107 28.31 22.39 -6.83
C LYS A 107 27.81 21.53 -5.68
N SER A 108 26.88 22.05 -4.89
CA SER A 108 26.29 21.31 -3.76
C SER A 108 25.62 20.02 -4.24
N LEU A 109 25.85 18.92 -3.51
CA LEU A 109 25.19 17.63 -3.74
C LEU A 109 23.91 17.46 -2.93
N GLU A 110 23.50 18.48 -2.17
CA GLU A 110 22.33 18.43 -1.28
C GLU A 110 21.05 18.07 -2.04
N ARG A 111 20.77 18.72 -3.18
CA ARG A 111 19.59 18.41 -4.01
C ARG A 111 19.61 16.98 -4.52
N LYS A 112 20.75 16.52 -5.05
CA LYS A 112 20.95 15.14 -5.51
C LYS A 112 20.67 14.16 -4.38
N ASN A 113 21.30 14.36 -3.22
CA ASN A 113 21.17 13.48 -2.07
C ASN A 113 19.73 13.46 -1.53
N ALA A 114 19.06 14.61 -1.49
CA ALA A 114 17.66 14.72 -1.07
C ALA A 114 16.74 13.91 -2.00
N VAL A 115 16.87 14.06 -3.33
CA VAL A 115 16.06 13.30 -4.29
C VAL A 115 16.38 11.80 -4.23
N MET A 116 17.66 11.42 -4.10
CA MET A 116 18.05 10.01 -3.92
C MET A 116 17.46 9.40 -2.65
N SER A 117 17.47 10.14 -1.53
CA SER A 117 16.89 9.70 -0.26
C SER A 117 15.38 9.49 -0.37
N ILE A 118 14.66 10.46 -0.97
CA ILE A 118 13.21 10.35 -1.23
C ILE A 118 12.92 9.14 -2.13
N THR A 119 13.70 8.94 -3.18
CA THR A 119 13.54 7.82 -4.11
C THR A 119 13.74 6.47 -3.42
N LYS A 120 14.74 6.37 -2.54
CA LYS A 120 14.99 5.17 -1.74
C LYS A 120 13.79 4.86 -0.83
N ASN A 121 13.33 5.84 -0.06
CA ASN A 121 12.18 5.69 0.83
C ASN A 121 10.90 5.32 0.06
N LEU A 122 10.70 5.92 -1.12
CA LEU A 122 9.58 5.60 -2.00
C LEU A 122 9.65 4.13 -2.45
N THR A 123 10.81 3.65 -2.88
CA THR A 123 10.99 2.25 -3.33
C THR A 123 10.76 1.26 -2.20
N GLU A 124 11.26 1.55 -0.98
CA GLU A 124 11.01 0.73 0.21
C GLU A 124 9.52 0.67 0.54
N THR A 125 8.83 1.82 0.48
CA THR A 125 7.39 1.89 0.73
C THR A 125 6.60 1.10 -0.32
N LEU A 126 6.94 1.24 -1.61
CA LEU A 126 6.30 0.48 -2.70
C LEU A 126 6.50 -1.04 -2.55
N SER A 127 7.69 -1.46 -2.11
CA SER A 127 7.94 -2.88 -1.80
C SER A 127 7.05 -3.38 -0.66
N GLN A 128 6.88 -2.58 0.40
CA GLN A 128 6.01 -2.95 1.50
C GLN A 128 4.54 -3.05 1.07
N ILE A 129 4.06 -2.09 0.27
CA ILE A 129 2.69 -2.12 -0.26
C ILE A 129 2.50 -3.36 -1.15
N SER A 130 3.50 -3.73 -1.96
CA SER A 130 3.44 -4.94 -2.78
C SER A 130 3.30 -6.22 -1.96
N ILE A 131 3.97 -6.32 -0.80
CA ILE A 131 3.82 -7.46 0.11
C ILE A 131 2.38 -7.51 0.65
N THR A 132 1.88 -6.38 1.15
CA THR A 132 0.52 -6.30 1.70
C THR A 132 -0.56 -6.63 0.66
N ILE A 133 -0.39 -6.24 -0.61
CA ILE A 133 -1.36 -6.61 -1.67
C ILE A 133 -1.38 -8.11 -1.93
N ASN A 134 -0.22 -8.77 -1.90
CA ASN A 134 -0.16 -10.22 -2.07
C ASN A 134 -0.84 -10.94 -0.90
N GLU A 135 -0.69 -10.43 0.33
CA GLU A 135 -1.40 -10.93 1.51
C GLU A 135 -2.92 -10.76 1.36
N VAL A 136 -3.39 -9.56 0.99
CA VAL A 136 -4.82 -9.31 0.78
C VAL A 136 -5.38 -10.16 -0.37
N ALA A 137 -4.63 -10.36 -1.45
CA ALA A 137 -5.05 -11.23 -2.55
C ALA A 137 -5.22 -12.69 -2.10
N LYS A 138 -4.33 -13.16 -1.23
CA LYS A 138 -4.44 -14.48 -0.61
C LYS A 138 -5.69 -14.57 0.27
N ASP A 139 -5.93 -13.57 1.12
CA ASP A 139 -7.10 -13.53 2.00
C ASP A 139 -8.42 -13.53 1.21
N VAL A 140 -8.47 -12.82 0.08
CA VAL A 140 -9.64 -12.83 -0.83
C VAL A 140 -9.87 -14.22 -1.43
N GLN A 141 -8.81 -14.95 -1.79
CA GLN A 141 -8.92 -16.31 -2.30
C GLN A 141 -9.38 -17.32 -1.22
N GLU A 142 -8.88 -17.17 0.00
CA GLU A 142 -9.34 -17.97 1.15
C GLU A 142 -10.81 -17.67 1.47
N LEU A 143 -11.23 -16.40 1.43
CA LEU A 143 -12.63 -16.00 1.60
C LEU A 143 -13.54 -16.62 0.54
N ALA A 144 -13.13 -16.63 -0.73
CA ALA A 144 -13.89 -17.28 -1.80
C ALA A 144 -14.07 -18.78 -1.55
N THR A 145 -12.99 -19.46 -1.13
CA THR A 145 -13.03 -20.89 -0.78
C THR A 145 -13.98 -21.16 0.40
N MET A 146 -13.91 -20.33 1.44
CA MET A 146 -14.79 -20.42 2.60
C MET A 146 -16.26 -20.19 2.24
N ASN A 147 -16.54 -19.25 1.32
CA ASN A 147 -17.90 -19.04 0.82
C ASN A 147 -18.44 -20.27 0.07
N GLU A 148 -17.60 -20.94 -0.74
CA GLU A 148 -17.99 -22.17 -1.45
C GLU A 148 -18.31 -23.31 -0.47
N GLU A 149 -17.49 -23.49 0.57
CA GLU A 149 -17.74 -24.48 1.63
C GLU A 149 -19.05 -24.20 2.38
N LEU A 150 -19.27 -22.94 2.78
CA LEU A 150 -20.51 -22.53 3.45
C LEU A 150 -21.74 -22.73 2.55
N LEU A 151 -21.61 -22.54 1.25
CA LEU A 151 -22.70 -22.77 0.29
C LEU A 151 -23.10 -24.26 0.28
N LEU A 152 -22.13 -25.17 0.31
CA LEU A 152 -22.36 -26.61 0.40
C LEU A 152 -23.04 -27.00 1.72
N GLU A 153 -22.56 -26.48 2.84
CA GLU A 153 -23.14 -26.76 4.16
C GLU A 153 -24.57 -26.22 4.29
N THR A 154 -24.82 -25.02 3.74
CA THR A 154 -26.15 -24.40 3.70
C THR A 154 -27.11 -25.24 2.84
N LYS A 155 -26.62 -25.79 1.72
CA LYS A 155 -27.41 -26.68 0.86
C LYS A 155 -27.76 -27.98 1.58
N GLU A 156 -26.80 -28.62 2.24
CA GLU A 156 -27.04 -29.84 3.02
C GLU A 156 -28.05 -29.58 4.16
N THR A 157 -27.91 -28.45 4.85
CA THR A 157 -28.83 -28.04 5.92
C THR A 157 -30.24 -27.80 5.38
N ASN A 158 -30.38 -27.23 4.19
CA ASN A 158 -31.67 -27.04 3.52
C ASN A 158 -32.34 -28.38 3.19
N GLU A 159 -31.58 -29.36 2.70
CA GLU A 159 -32.08 -30.72 2.43
C GLU A 159 -32.58 -31.39 3.72
N LYS A 160 -31.77 -31.37 4.79
CA LYS A 160 -32.18 -31.90 6.11
C LYS A 160 -33.42 -31.20 6.67
N THR A 161 -33.55 -29.89 6.44
CA THR A 161 -34.71 -29.11 6.87
C THR A 161 -35.98 -29.56 6.13
N LYS A 162 -35.89 -29.81 4.82
CA LYS A 162 -37.01 -30.37 4.03
C LYS A 162 -37.40 -31.77 4.49
N ASP A 163 -36.42 -32.62 4.80
CA ASP A 163 -36.70 -33.96 5.33
C ASP A 163 -37.43 -33.89 6.68
N THR A 164 -37.04 -32.93 7.53
CA THR A 164 -37.72 -32.70 8.81
C THR A 164 -39.15 -32.19 8.60
N ASP A 165 -39.37 -31.30 7.64
CA ASP A 165 -40.72 -30.81 7.27
C ASP A 165 -41.65 -31.95 6.84
N ASN A 166 -41.13 -32.90 6.05
CA ASN A 166 -41.86 -34.10 5.64
C ASN A 166 -42.25 -34.98 6.85
N ILE A 167 -41.32 -35.15 7.81
CA ILE A 167 -41.57 -35.91 9.05
C ILE A 167 -42.66 -35.22 9.89
N VAL A 168 -42.58 -33.90 10.06
CA VAL A 168 -43.58 -33.13 10.82
C VAL A 168 -44.96 -33.25 10.19
N THR A 169 -45.04 -33.13 8.86
CA THR A 169 -46.28 -33.32 8.10
C THR A 169 -46.85 -34.73 8.30
N PHE A 170 -46.00 -35.76 8.27
CA PHE A 170 -46.41 -37.14 8.54
C PHE A 170 -46.95 -37.33 9.95
N ILE A 171 -46.28 -36.81 10.99
CA ILE A 171 -46.73 -36.89 12.38
C ILE A 171 -48.04 -36.13 12.58
N GLN A 172 -48.22 -34.98 11.90
CA GLN A 172 -49.48 -34.24 11.91
C GLN A 172 -50.64 -35.07 11.35
N GLY A 173 -50.37 -35.86 10.29
CA GLY A 173 -51.30 -36.85 9.75
C GLY A 173 -51.68 -37.92 10.78
N ILE A 174 -50.69 -38.51 11.46
CA ILE A 174 -50.90 -39.51 12.52
C ILE A 174 -51.75 -38.93 13.66
N SER A 175 -51.42 -37.73 14.14
CA SER A 175 -52.15 -37.10 15.24
C SER A 175 -53.61 -36.80 14.87
N SER A 176 -53.84 -36.35 13.63
CA SER A 176 -55.20 -36.13 13.09
C SER A 176 -56.00 -37.43 12.98
N GLN A 177 -55.38 -38.52 12.50
CA GLN A 177 -56.01 -39.84 12.47
C GLN A 177 -56.31 -40.37 13.88
N THR A 178 -55.39 -40.18 14.82
CA THR A 178 -55.55 -40.61 16.23
C THR A 178 -56.70 -39.85 16.90
N ASN A 179 -56.83 -38.55 16.64
CA ASN A 179 -57.96 -37.76 17.11
C ASN A 179 -59.31 -38.26 16.54
N LEU A 180 -59.35 -38.63 15.25
CA LEU A 180 -60.54 -39.23 14.63
C LEU A 180 -60.88 -40.61 15.22
N LEU A 181 -59.87 -41.45 15.48
CA LEU A 181 -60.05 -42.73 16.18
C LEU A 181 -60.62 -42.53 17.59
N GLY A 182 -60.07 -41.58 18.35
CA GLY A 182 -60.58 -41.22 19.67
C GLY A 182 -62.01 -40.67 19.63
N LEU A 183 -62.37 -39.91 18.60
CA LEU A 183 -63.74 -39.45 18.37
C LEU A 183 -64.69 -40.62 18.12
N ASN A 184 -64.34 -41.54 17.22
CA ASN A 184 -65.15 -42.72 16.94
C ASN A 184 -65.33 -43.60 18.18
N ALA A 185 -64.26 -43.78 18.98
CA ALA A 185 -64.34 -44.52 20.24
C ALA A 185 -65.25 -43.84 21.27
N ALA A 186 -65.22 -42.51 21.37
CA ALA A 186 -66.12 -41.76 22.25
C ALA A 186 -67.59 -41.89 21.84
N ILE A 187 -67.88 -41.89 20.54
CA ILE A 187 -69.23 -42.09 19.99
C ILE A 187 -69.73 -43.49 20.35
N GLU A 188 -68.93 -44.54 20.14
CA GLU A 188 -69.34 -45.92 20.43
C GLU A 188 -69.47 -46.18 21.94
N ALA A 189 -68.61 -45.56 22.76
CA ALA A 189 -68.71 -45.59 24.22
C ALA A 189 -70.01 -44.93 24.72
N ALA A 190 -70.43 -43.81 24.11
CA ALA A 190 -71.72 -43.19 24.41
C ALA A 190 -72.90 -44.09 23.98
N ARG A 191 -72.77 -44.80 22.86
CA ARG A 191 -73.78 -45.72 22.35
C ARG A 191 -73.98 -46.95 23.23
N ALA A 192 -72.92 -47.44 23.87
CA ALA A 192 -72.96 -48.53 24.84
C ALA A 192 -73.55 -48.14 26.22
N GLY A 193 -73.89 -46.86 26.42
CA GLY A 193 -74.50 -46.36 27.65
C GLY A 193 -73.62 -46.60 28.89
N ASP A 194 -74.19 -47.22 29.92
CA ASP A 194 -73.50 -47.43 31.18
C ASP A 194 -72.30 -48.37 31.10
N ALA A 195 -72.33 -49.34 30.18
CA ALA A 195 -71.21 -50.26 29.93
C ALA A 195 -70.01 -49.55 29.29
N GLY A 196 -70.22 -48.40 28.63
CA GLY A 196 -69.19 -47.65 27.90
C GLY A 196 -68.49 -46.56 28.70
N ARG A 197 -68.89 -46.26 29.95
CA ARG A 197 -68.36 -45.11 30.71
C ARG A 197 -66.83 -45.11 30.85
N GLY A 198 -66.23 -46.28 31.14
CA GLY A 198 -64.77 -46.42 31.25
C GLY A 198 -64.05 -46.18 29.92
N PHE A 199 -64.59 -46.71 28.82
CA PHE A 199 -64.05 -46.48 27.47
C PHE A 199 -64.16 -45.02 27.04
N ASN A 200 -65.22 -44.32 27.44
CA ASN A 200 -65.39 -42.90 27.12
C ASN A 200 -64.28 -42.04 27.75
N VAL A 201 -63.86 -42.33 28.99
CA VAL A 201 -62.75 -41.62 29.65
C VAL A 201 -61.45 -41.80 28.87
N VAL A 202 -61.13 -43.03 28.44
CA VAL A 202 -59.94 -43.31 27.64
C VAL A 202 -60.00 -42.60 26.29
N ALA A 203 -61.16 -42.62 25.61
CA ALA A 203 -61.36 -41.94 24.34
C ALA A 203 -61.18 -40.42 24.44
N GLN A 204 -61.66 -39.79 25.52
CA GLN A 204 -61.44 -38.37 25.78
C GLN A 204 -59.96 -38.04 26.01
N GLU A 205 -59.23 -38.89 26.75
CA GLU A 205 -57.81 -38.67 26.99
C GLU A 205 -57.00 -38.83 25.69
N ILE A 206 -57.31 -39.82 24.84
CA ILE A 206 -56.69 -39.98 23.50
C ILE A 206 -56.89 -38.72 22.65
N ARG A 207 -58.11 -38.15 22.63
CA ARG A 207 -58.39 -36.91 21.89
C ARG A 207 -57.60 -35.73 22.45
N LYS A 208 -57.52 -35.60 23.77
CA LYS A 208 -56.76 -34.55 24.43
C LYS A 208 -55.26 -34.64 24.10
N LEU A 209 -54.67 -35.82 24.17
CA LEU A 209 -53.28 -36.05 23.76
C LEU A 209 -53.05 -35.76 22.28
N SER A 210 -53.96 -36.17 21.40
CA SER A 210 -53.85 -35.91 19.96
C SER A 210 -53.92 -34.41 19.66
N ASN A 211 -54.86 -33.69 20.27
CA ASN A 211 -54.97 -32.23 20.11
C ASN A 211 -53.72 -31.51 20.63
N SER A 212 -53.22 -31.88 21.82
CA SER A 212 -51.99 -31.32 22.37
C SER A 212 -50.78 -31.61 21.47
N SER A 213 -50.69 -32.83 20.92
CA SER A 213 -49.64 -33.18 19.95
C SER A 213 -49.72 -32.33 18.69
N ASN A 214 -50.92 -32.09 18.16
CA ASN A 214 -51.13 -31.21 17.00
C ASN A 214 -50.71 -29.76 17.27
N GLU A 215 -50.95 -29.24 18.48
CA GLU A 215 -50.47 -27.91 18.87
C GLU A 215 -48.94 -27.85 18.90
N SER A 216 -48.28 -28.85 19.49
CA SER A 216 -46.81 -28.92 19.49
C SER A 216 -46.23 -29.05 18.07
N ILE A 217 -46.84 -29.87 17.21
CA ILE A 217 -46.41 -30.02 15.81
C ILE A 217 -46.50 -28.69 15.06
N LYS A 218 -47.57 -27.90 15.26
CA LYS A 218 -47.67 -26.55 14.65
C LYS A 218 -46.55 -25.62 15.12
N GLN A 219 -46.13 -25.72 16.37
CA GLN A 219 -44.98 -24.95 16.86
C GLN A 219 -43.67 -25.40 16.18
N ILE A 220 -43.48 -26.71 15.99
CA ILE A 220 -42.31 -27.25 15.28
C ILE A 220 -42.30 -26.81 13.81
N ASP A 221 -43.44 -26.89 13.10
CA ASP A 221 -43.60 -26.39 11.72
C ASP A 221 -43.20 -24.91 11.60
N SER A 222 -43.62 -24.08 12.56
CA SER A 222 -43.19 -22.68 12.62
C SER A 222 -41.67 -22.54 12.73
N VAL A 223 -41.03 -23.33 13.60
CA VAL A 223 -39.57 -23.30 13.78
C VAL A 223 -38.84 -23.73 12.51
N ILE A 224 -39.31 -24.78 11.82
CA ILE A 224 -38.73 -25.26 10.56
C ILE A 224 -38.82 -24.18 9.48
N LYS A 225 -39.95 -23.48 9.36
CA LYS A 225 -40.11 -22.35 8.42
C LYS A 225 -39.15 -21.20 8.72
N HIS A 226 -38.91 -20.90 10.00
CA HIS A 226 -37.91 -19.92 10.40
C HIS A 226 -36.49 -20.36 10.00
N ILE A 227 -36.15 -21.64 10.22
CA ILE A 227 -34.85 -22.21 9.80
C ILE A 227 -34.67 -22.07 8.28
N SER A 228 -35.67 -22.47 7.49
CA SER A 228 -35.62 -22.35 6.02
C SER A 228 -35.45 -20.90 5.55
N THR A 229 -36.12 -19.95 6.22
CA THR A 229 -35.95 -18.51 5.93
C THR A 229 -34.53 -18.04 6.23
N SER A 230 -33.96 -18.45 7.37
CA SER A 230 -32.59 -18.13 7.75
C SER A 230 -31.56 -18.69 6.76
N ILE A 231 -31.75 -19.94 6.31
CA ILE A 231 -30.91 -20.58 5.28
C ILE A 231 -30.92 -19.77 3.98
N ASN A 232 -32.09 -19.32 3.52
CA ASN A 232 -32.18 -18.48 2.31
C ASN A 232 -31.45 -17.14 2.51
N SER A 233 -31.59 -16.52 3.68
CA SER A 233 -30.88 -15.27 3.99
C SER A 233 -29.36 -15.46 4.04
N ILE A 234 -28.86 -16.61 4.53
CA ILE A 234 -27.44 -16.94 4.51
C ILE A 234 -26.98 -17.09 3.06
N ASN A 235 -27.71 -17.82 2.23
CA ASN A 235 -27.40 -18.01 0.82
C ASN A 235 -27.30 -16.67 0.05
N ASP A 236 -28.25 -15.76 0.26
CA ASP A 236 -28.19 -14.41 -0.33
C ASP A 236 -26.97 -13.61 0.16
N GLY A 237 -26.59 -13.79 1.43
CA GLY A 237 -25.38 -13.20 2.00
C GLY A 237 -24.11 -13.73 1.35
N LEU A 238 -24.03 -15.04 1.11
CA LEU A 238 -22.89 -15.69 0.45
C LEU A 238 -22.73 -15.24 -1.00
N ILE A 239 -23.82 -15.08 -1.75
CA ILE A 239 -23.78 -14.55 -3.13
C ILE A 239 -23.17 -13.13 -3.13
N LYS A 240 -23.67 -12.25 -2.26
CA LYS A 240 -23.12 -10.89 -2.13
C LYS A 240 -21.66 -10.89 -1.68
N SER A 241 -21.30 -11.78 -0.76
CA SER A 241 -19.91 -11.95 -0.30
C SER A 241 -19.00 -12.30 -1.47
N ASN A 242 -19.43 -13.24 -2.33
CA ASN A 242 -18.68 -13.64 -3.51
C ASN A 242 -18.52 -12.51 -4.55
N ASP A 243 -19.59 -11.74 -4.80
CA ASP A 243 -19.53 -10.56 -5.68
C ASP A 243 -18.52 -9.52 -5.17
N VAL A 244 -18.50 -9.28 -3.85
CA VAL A 244 -17.54 -8.38 -3.20
C VAL A 244 -16.11 -8.91 -3.32
N SER A 245 -15.89 -10.20 -3.08
CA SER A 245 -14.58 -10.84 -3.25
C SER A 245 -14.06 -10.67 -4.67
N GLN A 246 -14.90 -10.89 -5.68
CA GLN A 246 -14.50 -10.73 -7.08
C GLN A 246 -14.15 -9.27 -7.42
N GLY A 247 -14.91 -8.31 -6.89
CA GLY A 247 -14.59 -6.88 -7.01
C GLY A 247 -13.27 -6.51 -6.34
N GLN A 248 -12.97 -7.09 -5.18
CA GLN A 248 -11.69 -6.91 -4.48
C GLN A 248 -10.52 -7.47 -5.29
N SER A 249 -10.65 -8.65 -5.91
CA SER A 249 -9.60 -9.21 -6.78
C SER A 249 -9.25 -8.25 -7.92
N ALA A 250 -10.26 -7.69 -8.61
CA ALA A 250 -10.03 -6.74 -9.70
C ALA A 250 -9.33 -5.45 -9.21
N ALA A 251 -9.75 -4.92 -8.05
CA ALA A 251 -9.11 -3.74 -7.46
C ALA A 251 -7.63 -4.02 -7.08
N LEU A 252 -7.33 -5.22 -6.57
CA LEU A 252 -5.95 -5.60 -6.24
C LEU A 252 -5.06 -5.69 -7.47
N GLU A 253 -5.57 -6.18 -8.60
CA GLU A 253 -4.85 -6.19 -9.88
C GLU A 253 -4.52 -4.75 -10.35
N GLU A 254 -5.47 -3.81 -10.22
CA GLU A 254 -5.26 -2.40 -10.56
C GLU A 254 -4.21 -1.74 -9.67
N ILE A 255 -4.25 -2.01 -8.36
CA ILE A 255 -3.25 -1.48 -7.42
C ILE A 255 -1.86 -2.08 -7.73
N ALA A 256 -1.79 -3.39 -8.03
CA ALA A 256 -0.53 -4.03 -8.40
C ALA A 256 0.08 -3.40 -9.67
N ALA A 257 -0.74 -3.11 -10.69
CA ALA A 257 -0.31 -2.40 -11.89
C ALA A 257 0.21 -0.99 -11.57
N SER A 258 -0.52 -0.25 -10.72
CA SER A 258 -0.13 1.10 -10.29
C SER A 258 1.21 1.11 -9.55
N ILE A 259 1.48 0.09 -8.72
CA ILE A 259 2.76 -0.05 -8.02
C ILE A 259 3.90 -0.35 -8.98
N ALA A 260 3.66 -1.17 -10.01
CA ALA A 260 4.66 -1.43 -11.04
C ALA A 260 5.04 -0.13 -11.78
N GLU A 261 4.04 0.71 -12.10
CA GLU A 261 4.27 2.02 -12.71
C GLU A 261 5.02 2.98 -11.78
N LEU A 262 4.62 3.04 -10.50
CA LEU A 262 5.30 3.87 -9.49
C LEU A 262 6.75 3.43 -9.28
N ASN A 263 7.03 2.13 -9.27
CA ASN A 263 8.40 1.61 -9.19
C ASN A 263 9.23 2.03 -10.41
N SER A 264 8.67 1.95 -11.62
CA SER A 264 9.32 2.45 -12.83
C SER A 264 9.60 3.95 -12.74
N THR A 265 8.66 4.72 -12.19
CA THR A 265 8.79 6.18 -12.02
C THR A 265 9.86 6.52 -10.99
N ALA A 266 9.89 5.82 -9.85
CA ALA A 266 10.91 5.96 -8.83
C ALA A 266 12.31 5.68 -9.40
N LYS A 267 12.45 4.63 -10.23
CA LYS A 267 13.71 4.33 -10.91
C LYS A 267 14.17 5.47 -11.82
N LYS A 268 13.27 6.02 -12.65
CA LYS A 268 13.56 7.18 -13.50
C LYS A 268 13.96 8.41 -12.68
N LEU A 269 13.31 8.64 -11.54
CA LEU A 269 13.65 9.74 -10.63
C LEU A 269 15.06 9.58 -10.06
N GLY A 270 15.46 8.35 -9.69
CA GLY A 270 16.82 8.04 -9.28
C GLY A 270 17.86 8.30 -10.38
N GLU A 271 17.57 7.90 -11.62
CA GLU A 271 18.42 8.17 -12.79
C GLU A 271 18.55 9.68 -13.08
N LEU A 272 17.47 10.45 -12.93
CA LEU A 272 17.51 11.91 -13.06
C LEU A 272 18.33 12.56 -11.94
N ALA A 273 18.24 12.03 -10.71
CA ALA A 273 19.00 12.53 -9.57
C ALA A 273 20.52 12.35 -9.75
N GLU A 274 20.96 11.28 -10.44
CA GLU A 274 22.37 11.09 -10.77
C GLU A 274 22.95 12.22 -11.63
N ASN A 275 22.10 12.89 -12.42
CA ASN A 275 22.46 13.98 -13.31
C ASN A 275 22.35 15.38 -12.66
N LEU A 276 21.87 15.48 -11.42
CA LEU A 276 21.87 16.70 -10.60
C LEU A 276 23.25 16.97 -9.99
#